data_AF-A0A1I7WVK8-F1
#
_entry.id   AF-A0A1I7WVK8-F1
#
_cell.length_a   1.000
_cell.length_b   1.000
_cell.length_c   1.000
_cell.angle_alpha   90.00
_cell.angle_beta   90.00
_cell.angle_gamma   90.00
#
_symmetry.space_group_name_H-M   'P 1'
#
loop_
_entity.id
_entity.type
_entity.pdbx_description
1 polymer ?
#
loop_
_entity_poly.entity_id
_entity_poly.type
_entity_poly.pdbx_seq_one_letter_code
_entity_poly.pdbx_strand_id
1 'polypeptide(L)' 'MRIMVEAPFLPKCRGPGDASNFDDYEEEPLRISGTEKCSKEFAEF' A
#
# COMPACT_ATOMS: atom_id res chain seq x y z
N MET A 1 22.49 -7.27 -6.24
CA MET A 1 22.39 -5.93 -5.61
C MET A 1 23.17 -6.00 -4.30
N ARG A 2 24.21 -5.18 -4.10
CA ARG A 2 25.01 -5.20 -2.86
C ARG A 2 24.58 -4.02 -2.01
N ILE A 3 23.96 -4.30 -0.86
CA ILE A 3 23.79 -3.32 0.20
C ILE A 3 25.17 -3.22 0.89
N MET A 4 25.79 -2.03 0.90
CA MET A 4 27.18 -1.85 1.36
C MET A 4 27.28 -1.37 2.81
N VAL A 5 26.16 -0.98 3.44
CA VAL A 5 26.10 -0.48 4.82
C VAL A 5 24.92 -1.13 5.50
N GLU A 6 25.12 -1.64 6.72
CA GLU A 6 24.05 -2.21 7.53
C GLU A 6 23.08 -1.11 8.00
N ALA A 7 21.77 -1.40 7.94
CA ALA A 7 20.78 -0.47 8.44
C ALA A 7 20.91 -0.37 9.97
N PRO A 8 20.83 0.83 10.55
CA PRO A 8 20.91 1.02 12.01
C PRO A 8 19.71 0.40 12.73
N PHE A 9 18.63 0.12 11.99
CA PHE A 9 17.43 -0.52 12.50
C PHE A 9 16.81 -1.38 11.39
N LEU A 10 16.44 -2.61 11.75
CA LEU A 10 15.65 -3.50 10.92
C LEU A 10 14.28 -3.68 11.61
N PRO A 11 13.16 -3.27 10.98
CA PRO A 11 11.83 -3.42 11.57
C PRO A 11 11.51 -4.89 11.80
N LYS A 12 10.77 -5.17 12.89
CA LYS A 12 10.29 -6.52 13.18
C LYS A 12 9.15 -6.83 12.22
N CYS A 13 9.29 -7.90 11.44
CA CYS A 13 8.24 -8.43 10.58
C CYS A 13 8.15 -9.95 10.74
N ARG A 14 6.93 -10.49 10.78
CA ARG A 14 6.64 -11.93 10.86
C ARG A 14 6.65 -12.63 9.49
N GLY A 15 6.67 -11.86 8.40
CA GLY A 15 6.71 -12.35 7.03
C GLY A 15 5.93 -11.45 6.07
N PRO A 16 5.77 -11.85 4.80
CA PRO A 16 4.90 -11.16 3.85
C PRO A 16 3.46 -11.10 4.38
N GLY A 17 2.83 -9.93 4.29
CA GLY A 17 1.47 -9.69 4.80
C GLY A 17 1.40 -9.30 6.28
N ASP A 18 2.54 -9.16 6.98
CA ASP A 18 2.52 -8.66 8.35
C ASP A 18 2.23 -7.17 8.42
N ALA A 19 1.00 -6.82 8.82
CA ALA A 19 0.55 -5.45 8.99
C ALA A 19 0.90 -4.86 10.37
N SER A 20 1.64 -5.54 11.25
CA SER A 20 1.83 -5.09 12.65
C SER A 20 2.60 -3.79 12.85
N ASN A 21 3.25 -3.27 11.82
CA ASN A 21 3.94 -1.98 11.86
C ASN A 21 3.05 -0.83 11.35
N PHE A 22 1.81 -1.12 10.99
CA PHE A 22 0.80 -0.17 10.56
C PHE A 22 -0.27 -0.04 11.64
N ASP A 23 -0.93 1.10 11.68
CA ASP A 23 -2.08 1.32 12.55
C ASP A 23 -3.32 0.64 11.96
N ASP A 24 -4.26 0.26 12.84
CA ASP A 24 -5.57 -0.23 12.43
C ASP A 24 -6.48 0.95 12.07
N TYR A 25 -6.96 0.99 10.82
CA TYR A 25 -7.95 1.95 10.35
C TYR A 25 -9.32 1.27 10.16
N GLU A 26 -10.40 2.04 10.17
CA GLU A 26 -11.73 1.51 9.85
C GLU A 26 -11.79 1.05 8.38
N GLU A 27 -12.21 -0.20 8.16
CA GLU A 27 -12.33 -0.78 6.83
C GLU A 27 -13.64 -0.34 6.16
N GLU A 28 -13.53 0.42 5.08
CA GLU A 28 -14.68 0.84 4.27
C GLU A 28 -14.86 -0.05 3.02
N PRO A 29 -16.10 -0.35 2.60
CA PRO A 29 -16.33 -1.14 1.40
C PRO A 29 -15.92 -0.39 0.13
N LEU A 30 -15.23 -1.07 -0.78
CA LEU A 30 -14.92 -0.54 -2.10
C LEU A 30 -16.21 -0.37 -2.93
N ARG A 31 -16.59 0.88 -3.23
CA ARG A 31 -17.78 1.20 -4.04
C ARG A 31 -17.38 1.44 -5.49
N ILE A 32 -17.88 0.59 -6.40
CA ILE A 32 -17.70 0.74 -7.84
C ILE A 32 -18.95 1.42 -8.42
N SER A 33 -18.77 2.50 -9.19
CA SER A 33 -19.89 3.16 -9.87
C SER A 33 -20.38 2.31 -11.04
N GLY A 34 -21.70 2.28 -11.27
CA GLY A 34 -22.29 1.66 -12.48
C GLY A 34 -22.03 2.45 -13.77
N THR A 35 -21.31 3.58 -13.68
CA THR A 35 -20.95 4.43 -14.82
C THR A 35 -19.49 4.84 -14.72
N GLU A 36 -18.85 5.02 -15.87
CA GLU A 36 -17.50 5.59 -15.93
C GLU A 36 -17.47 7.01 -15.34
N LYS A 37 -16.42 7.32 -14.57
CA LYS A 37 -16.18 8.64 -13.99
C LYS A 37 -14.80 9.12 -14.39
N CYS A 38 -14.72 10.37 -14.84
CA CYS A 38 -13.47 11.10 -15.07
C CYS A 38 -12.51 10.44 -16.09
N SER A 39 -13.03 9.83 -17.15
CA SER A 39 -12.19 9.11 -18.13
C SER A 39 -11.23 9.98 -18.91
N LYS A 40 -11.53 11.27 -19.08
CA LYS A 40 -10.61 12.20 -19.74
C LYS A 40 -9.44 12.56 -18.84
N GLU A 41 -9.71 12.76 -17.55
CA GLU A 41 -8.73 13.15 -16.54
C GLU A 41 -7.71 12.03 -16.27
N PHE A 42 -8.16 10.77 -16.36
CA PHE A 42 -7.33 9.59 -16.10
C PHE A 42 -7.02 8.80 -17.38
N ALA A 43 -7.02 9.43 -18.55
CA ALA A 43 -6.81 8.75 -19.83
C ALA A 43 -5.42 8.09 -19.98
N GLU A 44 -4.42 8.55 -19.23
CA GLU A 44 -3.03 8.05 -19.26
C GLU A 44 -2.49 7.69 -17.86
N PHE A 45 -3.37 7.42 -16.89
CA PHE A 45 -2.97 7.02 -15.53
C PHE A 45 -2.23 5.67 -15.51
#